data_AF-A0A7C7MGE1-F1
#
_entry.id   AF-A0A7C7MGE1-F1
#
_cell.length_a   1.000
_cell.length_b   1.000
_cell.length_c   1.000
_cell.angle_alpha   90.00
_cell.angle_beta   90.00
_cell.angle_gamma   90.00
#
_symmetry.space_group_name_H-M   'P 1'
#
loop_
_entity.id
_entity.type
_entity.pdbx_description
1 polymer ?
#
loop_
_entity_poly.entity_id
_entity_poly.type
_entity_poly.pdbx_seq_one_letter_code
_entity_poly.pdbx_strand_id
1 'polypeptide(L)'
;MKRFIILSLTLLSTIFSATRIAYLRPGPMMKIPFTSVGPSPYLFTAGFGSELHNFSPFNTAGGAYISGEANGWTIGFSTSTGADTTRLANLEISTYKAPIEFGFHLQRRVYIRDNISFTVGLQDIVFQNSTKGFNLDPKELSFFGIVSSQKEMGQYNMNTFIGFGTGGFGAIDTIRTDTLAEQPTGTNAGVFAGAIFNTPYLEKWGGVDIVGEFDGNGINVGLRIPLTSDYRLNLGFTHIEKLPKWKERYWEGHAGMTIGFEITAPRVSMMKTPGGGPAPPVLGPINMAEMDTTLMLADYTVHTLRDSMGLMTNEMRNLMTRLSAMEQHSKFLEDSLKAIRLNTNVDERKMNDAMRHLSRSLRYFYAGNYRTSLQEVESALELNPNLALAYARRGSIYYKLGDIQRATINWNLALRMDPEYDDVRNVLKALHENRLKSTSMIKD
;
A
#
# COMPACT_ATOMS: atom_id res chain seq x y z
N MET A 1 43.36 -51.24 -2.00
CA MET A 1 41.98 -50.83 -2.34
C MET A 1 41.74 -49.42 -1.81
N LYS A 2 41.48 -48.46 -2.69
CA LYS A 2 41.29 -47.03 -2.39
C LYS A 2 40.03 -46.84 -1.53
N ARG A 3 40.16 -46.20 -0.37
CA ARG A 3 39.01 -45.68 0.40
C ARG A 3 38.78 -44.23 -0.02
N PHE A 4 37.66 -43.97 -0.70
CA PHE A 4 37.18 -42.63 -0.98
C PHE A 4 36.69 -41.99 0.33
N ILE A 5 37.30 -40.87 0.72
CA ILE A 5 36.77 -39.96 1.74
C ILE A 5 35.81 -39.02 1.00
N ILE A 6 34.52 -39.21 1.18
CA ILE A 6 33.50 -38.25 0.73
C ILE A 6 33.48 -37.14 1.77
N LEU A 7 34.16 -36.03 1.47
CA LEU A 7 34.05 -34.78 2.21
C LEU A 7 32.70 -34.14 1.84
N SER A 8 31.67 -34.42 2.64
CA SER A 8 30.41 -33.68 2.62
C SER A 8 30.70 -32.26 3.10
N LEU A 9 30.92 -31.34 2.15
CA LEU A 9 31.01 -29.91 2.40
C LEU A 9 29.59 -29.39 2.67
N THR A 10 29.17 -29.38 3.92
CA THR A 10 27.97 -28.64 4.33
C THR A 10 28.26 -27.14 4.21
N LEU A 11 27.81 -26.53 3.12
CA LEU A 11 27.67 -25.10 2.98
C LEU A 11 26.61 -24.63 4.01
N LEU A 12 27.07 -24.30 5.22
CA LEU A 12 26.24 -23.64 6.22
C LEU A 12 26.25 -22.13 5.88
N SER A 13 25.27 -21.69 5.09
CA SER A 13 25.02 -20.28 4.83
C SER A 13 24.43 -19.62 6.08
N THR A 14 25.27 -19.12 6.98
CA THR A 14 24.83 -18.17 8.00
C THR A 14 24.70 -16.79 7.35
N ILE A 15 23.53 -16.50 6.79
CA ILE A 15 23.19 -15.19 6.23
C ILE A 15 22.41 -14.43 7.31
N PHE A 16 23.12 -13.64 8.12
CA PHE A 16 22.52 -12.58 8.95
C PHE A 16 21.89 -11.51 8.03
N SER A 17 20.61 -11.23 8.27
CA SER A 17 19.90 -10.09 7.71
C SER A 17 19.90 -9.01 8.77
N ALA A 18 20.33 -7.81 8.44
CA ALA A 18 20.04 -6.62 9.22
C ALA A 18 19.68 -5.54 8.21
N THR A 19 18.38 -5.30 8.02
CA THR A 19 17.89 -4.09 7.36
C THR A 19 16.98 -3.40 8.37
N ARG A 20 17.46 -2.34 9.01
CA ARG A 20 16.72 -1.52 9.96
C ARG A 20 15.71 -0.69 9.18
N ILE A 21 14.44 -1.08 9.29
CA ILE A 21 13.33 -0.59 8.47
C ILE A 21 12.80 0.72 9.03
N ALA A 22 12.47 1.66 8.14
CA ALA A 22 11.88 2.92 8.56
C ALA A 22 10.47 2.76 9.15
N TYR A 23 10.12 3.64 10.09
CA TYR A 23 8.85 3.66 10.82
C TYR A 23 8.52 2.40 11.62
N LEU A 24 9.54 1.59 11.96
CA LEU A 24 9.36 0.44 12.86
C LEU A 24 9.93 0.67 14.26
N ARG A 25 10.34 1.91 14.57
CA ARG A 25 10.82 2.28 15.89
C ARG A 25 9.78 3.12 16.63
N PRO A 26 9.72 3.00 17.96
CA PRO A 26 8.92 3.88 18.79
C PRO A 26 9.16 5.35 18.48
N GLY A 27 8.16 6.00 17.90
CA GLY A 27 8.17 7.44 17.71
C GLY A 27 7.76 7.91 16.33
N PRO A 28 7.80 9.25 16.13
CA PRO A 28 7.52 9.90 14.87
C PRO A 28 8.70 9.90 13.88
N MET A 29 9.89 9.46 14.30
CA MET A 29 11.08 9.38 13.45
C MET A 29 11.09 8.11 12.60
N MET A 30 11.89 8.14 11.53
CA MET A 30 11.96 7.04 10.57
C MET A 30 12.83 5.91 11.12
N LYS A 31 14.11 6.16 11.38
CA LYS A 31 15.03 5.15 11.92
C LYS A 31 15.67 5.62 13.22
N ILE A 32 15.84 6.89 13.51
CA ILE A 32 16.49 7.30 14.76
C ILE A 32 15.51 7.34 15.94
N PRO A 33 15.99 7.16 17.18
CA PRO A 33 15.20 7.53 18.35
C PRO A 33 14.86 9.01 18.35
N PHE A 34 13.79 9.34 19.05
CA PHE A 34 13.33 10.71 19.21
C PHE A 34 13.12 11.05 20.69
N THR A 35 13.00 12.34 20.96
CA THR A 35 12.54 12.82 22.25
C THR A 35 11.57 14.00 22.05
N SER A 36 10.98 14.50 23.12
CA SER A 36 10.13 15.68 23.11
C SER A 36 10.35 16.45 24.39
N VAL A 37 9.93 17.70 24.45
CA VAL A 37 10.03 18.52 25.66
C VAL A 37 8.94 18.14 26.67
N GLY A 38 7.74 17.78 26.19
CA GLY A 38 6.62 17.32 27.01
C GLY A 38 6.33 15.82 26.90
N PRO A 39 5.47 15.28 27.78
CA PRO A 39 4.98 13.92 27.66
C PRO A 39 4.25 13.72 26.33
N SER A 40 4.38 12.54 25.71
CA SER A 40 3.58 12.20 24.52
C SER A 40 2.09 12.41 24.81
N PRO A 41 1.33 13.04 23.88
CA PRO A 41 -0.12 13.15 24.02
C PRO A 41 -0.81 11.78 23.93
N TYR A 42 -0.08 10.73 23.54
CA TYR A 42 -0.58 9.38 23.36
C TYR A 42 -0.12 8.46 24.50
N LEU A 43 -1.04 7.62 24.99
CA LEU A 43 -0.80 6.59 26.01
C LEU A 43 0.04 5.46 25.42
N PHE A 44 -0.39 4.97 24.26
CA PHE A 44 0.37 4.03 23.44
C PHE A 44 0.24 4.37 21.96
N THR A 45 1.27 3.97 21.22
CA THR A 45 1.34 4.05 19.76
C THR A 45 1.71 2.67 19.24
N ALA A 46 0.99 2.18 18.24
CA ALA A 46 1.32 0.96 17.53
C ALA A 46 1.35 1.25 16.04
N GLY A 47 2.27 0.64 15.32
CA GLY A 47 2.36 0.82 13.88
C GLY A 47 2.92 -0.39 13.18
N PHE A 48 2.70 -0.46 11.88
CA PHE A 48 3.33 -1.43 11.00
C PHE A 48 3.76 -0.73 9.72
N GLY A 49 4.78 -1.27 9.08
CA GLY A 49 5.35 -0.65 7.89
C GLY A 49 6.08 -1.63 7.01
N SER A 50 6.26 -1.22 5.77
CA SER A 50 7.06 -1.92 4.77
C SER A 50 7.94 -0.94 4.03
N GLU A 51 9.15 -1.38 3.74
CA GLU A 51 10.13 -0.68 2.93
C GLU A 51 10.34 -1.45 1.63
N LEU A 52 10.05 -0.78 0.52
CA LEU A 52 10.19 -1.29 -0.83
C LEU A 52 11.57 -0.86 -1.34
N HIS A 53 12.44 -1.82 -1.58
CA HIS A 53 13.80 -1.56 -2.04
C HIS A 53 13.95 -1.71 -3.56
N ASN A 54 13.10 -2.49 -4.22
CA ASN A 54 13.04 -2.56 -5.68
C ASN A 54 11.69 -3.04 -6.19
N PHE A 55 11.38 -2.69 -7.45
CA PHE A 55 10.15 -3.06 -8.15
C PHE A 55 10.35 -4.22 -9.13
N SER A 56 11.57 -4.47 -9.60
CA SER A 56 11.87 -5.55 -10.54
C SER A 56 13.34 -6.00 -10.46
N PRO A 57 13.62 -7.20 -9.95
CA PRO A 57 12.71 -8.07 -9.20
C PRO A 57 12.28 -7.45 -7.85
N PHE A 58 11.05 -7.73 -7.43
CA PHE A 58 10.43 -7.10 -6.26
C PHE A 58 11.12 -7.54 -4.95
N ASN A 59 11.43 -6.59 -4.07
CA ASN A 59 12.00 -6.88 -2.76
C ASN A 59 11.48 -5.92 -1.71
N THR A 60 11.14 -6.47 -0.55
CA THR A 60 10.52 -5.72 0.55
C THR A 60 11.03 -6.18 1.89
N ALA A 61 11.22 -5.22 2.78
CA ALA A 61 11.30 -5.45 4.22
C ALA A 61 9.98 -5.03 4.86
N GLY A 62 9.65 -5.58 6.03
CA GLY A 62 8.47 -5.15 6.78
C GLY A 62 8.53 -5.48 8.26
N GLY A 63 7.57 -4.96 9.02
CA GLY A 63 7.44 -5.28 10.44
C GLY A 63 6.44 -4.38 11.17
N ALA A 64 6.51 -4.40 12.50
CA ALA A 64 5.57 -3.70 13.36
C ALA A 64 6.23 -3.26 14.68
N TYR A 65 5.63 -2.28 15.35
CA TYR A 65 6.04 -1.83 16.66
C TYR A 65 4.86 -1.44 17.53
N ILE A 66 5.11 -1.45 18.84
CA ILE A 66 4.24 -0.89 19.86
C ILE A 66 5.11 -0.13 20.87
N SER A 67 4.60 0.97 21.39
CA SER A 67 5.29 1.77 22.37
C SER A 67 4.33 2.49 23.29
N GLY A 68 4.78 2.76 24.50
CA GLY A 68 4.07 3.56 25.48
C GLY A 68 5.05 4.45 26.23
N GLU A 69 4.57 5.61 26.67
CA GLU A 69 5.34 6.49 27.55
C GLU A 69 4.64 6.59 28.92
N ALA A 70 5.38 6.61 30.01
CA ALA A 70 4.86 6.83 31.35
C ALA A 70 5.97 7.42 32.24
N ASN A 71 5.68 8.49 32.97
CA ASN A 71 6.60 9.12 33.92
C ASN A 71 8.01 9.41 33.35
N GLY A 72 8.06 9.87 32.09
CA GLY A 72 9.32 10.17 31.39
C GLY A 72 10.08 8.95 30.87
N TRP A 73 9.59 7.73 31.11
CA TRP A 73 10.06 6.51 30.47
C TRP A 73 9.27 6.25 29.19
N THR A 74 9.96 5.91 28.12
CA THR A 74 9.34 5.36 26.91
C THR A 74 9.84 3.93 26.75
N ILE A 75 8.90 3.00 26.66
CA ILE A 75 9.15 1.58 26.45
C ILE A 75 8.54 1.21 25.11
N GLY A 76 9.27 0.48 24.30
CA GLY A 76 8.74 -0.02 23.04
C GLY A 76 9.30 -1.37 22.65
N PHE A 77 8.53 -2.04 21.81
CA PHE A 77 8.82 -3.33 21.23
C PHE A 77 8.65 -3.22 19.72
N SER A 78 9.54 -3.81 18.96
CA SER A 78 9.44 -3.89 17.51
C SER A 78 9.70 -5.31 17.03
N THR A 79 9.14 -5.64 15.88
CA THR A 79 9.51 -6.81 15.11
C THR A 79 9.79 -6.41 13.68
N SER A 80 10.83 -6.99 13.10
CA SER A 80 11.24 -6.71 11.72
C SER A 80 11.60 -8.00 11.00
N THR A 81 11.27 -8.04 9.72
CA THR A 81 11.75 -9.02 8.76
C THR A 81 12.44 -8.26 7.64
N GLY A 82 13.74 -8.49 7.49
CA GLY A 82 14.53 -7.80 6.48
C GLY A 82 14.21 -8.22 5.04
N ALA A 83 14.74 -7.45 4.11
CA ALA A 83 14.64 -7.76 2.69
C ALA A 83 15.55 -8.93 2.29
N ASP A 84 15.27 -9.56 1.14
CA ASP A 84 16.12 -10.62 0.63
C ASP A 84 17.48 -10.04 0.17
N THR A 85 18.57 -10.56 0.74
CA THR A 85 19.94 -10.09 0.51
C THR A 85 20.64 -10.82 -0.64
N THR A 86 19.97 -11.74 -1.32
CA THR A 86 20.53 -12.41 -2.50
C THR A 86 20.83 -11.43 -3.62
N ARG A 87 21.76 -11.81 -4.49
CA ARG A 87 22.17 -10.97 -5.63
C ARG A 87 20.96 -10.68 -6.50
N LEU A 88 20.86 -9.44 -6.99
CA LEU A 88 19.73 -8.96 -7.80
C LEU A 88 19.33 -9.90 -8.95
N ALA A 89 20.31 -10.49 -9.64
CA ALA A 89 20.08 -11.42 -10.75
C ALA A 89 19.40 -12.75 -10.33
N ASN A 90 19.46 -13.10 -9.05
CA ASN A 90 18.96 -14.36 -8.50
C ASN A 90 17.75 -14.17 -7.58
N LEU A 91 17.24 -12.95 -7.43
CA LEU A 91 16.18 -12.65 -6.48
C LEU A 91 14.87 -13.38 -6.82
N GLU A 92 14.54 -13.53 -8.11
CA GLU A 92 13.31 -14.23 -8.56
C GLU A 92 13.32 -15.72 -8.23
N ILE A 93 14.50 -16.32 -8.10
CA ILE A 93 14.70 -17.75 -7.82
C ILE A 93 15.19 -17.99 -6.39
N SER A 94 15.28 -16.94 -5.58
CA SER A 94 15.79 -17.02 -4.22
C SER A 94 14.81 -17.75 -3.30
N THR A 95 15.34 -18.69 -2.52
CA THR A 95 14.61 -19.34 -1.42
C THR A 95 14.99 -18.74 -0.06
N TYR A 96 15.69 -17.60 -0.05
CA TYR A 96 16.13 -16.96 1.18
C TYR A 96 14.92 -16.46 1.98
N LYS A 97 14.91 -16.78 3.28
CA LYS A 97 13.96 -16.22 4.23
C LYS A 97 14.75 -15.42 5.23
N ALA A 98 14.51 -14.10 5.27
CA ALA A 98 15.11 -13.25 6.26
C ALA A 98 14.67 -13.70 7.67
N PRO A 99 15.59 -13.78 8.65
CA PRO A 99 15.24 -14.01 10.04
C PRO A 99 14.28 -12.93 10.55
N ILE A 100 13.41 -13.34 11.48
CA ILE A 100 12.59 -12.40 12.26
C ILE A 100 13.46 -11.87 13.39
N GLU A 101 13.43 -10.56 13.55
CA GLU A 101 14.07 -9.81 14.62
C GLU A 101 13.01 -9.31 15.59
N PHE A 102 13.34 -9.34 16.88
CA PHE A 102 12.57 -8.68 17.94
C PHE A 102 13.45 -7.67 18.64
N GLY A 103 13.07 -6.39 18.59
CA GLY A 103 13.77 -5.29 19.24
C GLY A 103 13.05 -4.82 20.49
N PHE A 104 13.80 -4.64 21.57
CA PHE A 104 13.33 -3.89 22.74
C PHE A 104 13.99 -2.52 22.83
N HIS A 105 13.19 -1.52 23.18
CA HIS A 105 13.55 -0.11 23.23
C HIS A 105 13.16 0.47 24.58
N LEU A 106 14.13 1.08 25.26
CA LEU A 106 13.94 1.71 26.55
C LEU A 106 14.66 3.04 26.57
N GLN A 107 13.93 4.12 26.79
CA GLN A 107 14.54 5.44 26.95
C GLN A 107 13.90 6.19 28.10
N ARG A 108 14.67 7.10 28.69
CA ARG A 108 14.24 7.97 29.77
C ARG A 108 14.63 9.41 29.46
N ARG A 109 13.62 10.27 29.47
CA ARG A 109 13.82 11.72 29.49
C ARG A 109 14.38 12.09 30.86
N VAL A 110 15.64 12.51 30.89
CA VAL A 110 16.41 12.77 32.12
C VAL A 110 16.49 14.25 32.46
N TYR A 111 16.39 15.13 31.48
CA TYR A 111 16.42 16.57 31.71
C TYR A 111 15.47 17.30 30.77
N ILE A 112 14.81 18.32 31.31
CA ILE A 112 13.93 19.22 30.56
C ILE A 112 14.18 20.62 31.12
N ARG A 113 14.48 21.57 30.24
CA ARG A 113 14.54 22.97 30.61
C ARG A 113 14.11 23.82 29.43
N ASP A 114 13.13 24.68 29.68
CA ASP A 114 12.53 25.54 28.69
C ASP A 114 12.08 24.72 27.46
N ASN A 115 12.77 24.89 26.35
CA ASN A 115 12.48 24.27 25.06
C ASN A 115 13.45 23.13 24.71
N ILE A 116 14.31 22.74 25.64
CA ILE A 116 15.35 21.72 25.44
C ILE A 116 15.05 20.49 26.29
N SER A 117 15.20 19.31 25.71
CA SER A 117 15.19 18.06 26.48
C SER A 117 16.41 17.20 26.20
N PHE A 118 16.85 16.49 27.22
CA PHE A 118 17.89 15.48 27.13
C PHE A 118 17.30 14.12 27.53
N THR A 119 17.53 13.13 26.68
CA THR A 119 17.05 11.76 26.84
C THR A 119 18.21 10.81 26.67
N VAL A 120 18.26 9.80 27.52
CA VAL A 120 19.20 8.68 27.40
C VAL A 120 18.40 7.40 27.21
N GLY A 121 18.93 6.47 26.44
CA GLY A 121 18.23 5.22 26.19
C GLY A 121 19.12 4.11 25.70
N LEU A 122 18.51 2.94 25.67
CA LEU A 122 18.99 1.71 25.08
C LEU A 122 17.95 1.30 24.02
N GLN A 123 18.41 1.06 22.81
CA GLN A 123 17.54 0.66 21.71
C GLN A 123 18.20 -0.45 20.91
N ASP A 124 17.35 -1.21 20.23
CA ASP A 124 17.72 -2.40 19.48
C ASP A 124 18.40 -3.46 20.35
N ILE A 125 17.78 -3.83 21.48
CA ILE A 125 18.09 -5.14 22.09
C ILE A 125 17.45 -6.20 21.19
N VAL A 126 18.21 -6.66 20.19
CA VAL A 126 17.69 -7.54 19.14
C VAL A 126 17.88 -9.01 19.52
N PHE A 127 16.80 -9.77 19.43
CA PHE A 127 16.83 -11.23 19.44
C PHE A 127 16.53 -11.73 18.03
N GLN A 128 17.48 -12.46 17.45
CA GLN A 128 17.29 -13.11 16.15
C GLN A 128 16.88 -14.57 16.36
N ASN A 129 15.87 -15.01 15.62
CA ASN A 129 15.53 -16.43 15.56
C ASN A 129 16.53 -17.17 14.67
N SER A 130 17.54 -17.79 15.28
CA SER A 130 18.50 -18.65 14.58
C SER A 130 18.10 -20.13 14.72
N THR A 131 18.55 -20.97 13.78
CA THR A 131 18.40 -22.44 13.82
C THR A 131 18.86 -23.12 15.13
N LYS A 132 19.54 -22.39 16.04
CA LYS A 132 19.99 -22.88 17.35
C LYS A 132 19.30 -22.21 18.56
N GLY A 133 18.24 -21.41 18.36
CA GLY A 133 17.48 -20.71 19.41
C GLY A 133 17.62 -19.18 19.37
N PHE A 134 17.05 -18.51 20.37
CA PHE A 134 17.15 -17.06 20.56
C PHE A 134 18.53 -16.70 21.09
N ASN A 135 19.32 -15.94 20.33
CA ASN A 135 20.62 -15.45 20.76
C ASN A 135 20.63 -13.91 20.75
N LEU A 136 21.25 -13.31 21.77
CA LEU A 136 21.47 -11.88 21.88
C LEU A 136 22.84 -11.54 21.29
N ASP A 137 22.92 -10.62 20.32
CA ASP A 137 24.20 -10.09 19.87
C ASP A 137 24.56 -8.82 20.68
N PRO A 138 25.54 -8.88 21.60
CA PRO A 138 25.93 -7.74 22.40
C PRO A 138 26.55 -6.60 21.58
N LYS A 139 26.94 -6.82 20.31
CA LYS A 139 27.42 -5.76 19.42
C LYS A 139 26.30 -4.88 18.86
N GLU A 140 25.06 -5.37 18.88
CA GLU A 140 23.88 -4.63 18.40
C GLU A 140 23.23 -3.78 19.49
N LEU A 141 23.61 -3.98 20.77
CA LEU A 141 23.16 -3.14 21.88
C LEU A 141 23.56 -1.70 21.65
N SER A 142 22.55 -0.84 21.48
CA SER A 142 22.79 0.52 21.07
C SER A 142 22.36 1.52 22.15
N PHE A 143 23.33 2.08 22.87
CA PHE A 143 23.10 3.12 23.86
C PHE A 143 23.12 4.48 23.18
N PHE A 144 22.25 5.40 23.58
CA PHE A 144 22.22 6.73 22.99
C PHE A 144 21.88 7.82 24.01
N GLY A 145 22.33 9.02 23.69
CA GLY A 145 21.89 10.28 24.30
C GLY A 145 21.42 11.23 23.21
N ILE A 146 20.27 11.88 23.42
CA ILE A 146 19.66 12.81 22.46
C ILE A 146 19.39 14.12 23.17
N VAL A 147 19.81 15.21 22.54
CA VAL A 147 19.37 16.56 22.84
C VAL A 147 18.32 16.95 21.81
N SER A 148 17.17 17.45 22.26
CA SER A 148 16.17 18.07 21.39
C SER A 148 15.93 19.52 21.74
N SER A 149 15.50 20.28 20.72
CA SER A 149 15.02 21.65 20.86
C SER A 149 13.71 21.80 20.10
N GLN A 150 12.66 22.22 20.80
CA GLN A 150 11.35 22.49 20.24
C GLN A 150 11.12 24.00 20.11
N LYS A 151 10.72 24.46 18.92
CA LYS A 151 10.42 25.86 18.65
C LYS A 151 9.03 25.99 18.03
N GLU A 152 8.17 26.73 18.71
CA GLU A 152 6.87 27.13 18.19
C GLU A 152 7.01 28.39 17.33
N MET A 153 6.38 28.38 16.15
CA MET A 153 6.44 29.43 15.14
C MET A 153 5.03 29.73 14.64
N GLY A 154 4.22 30.35 15.49
CA GLY A 154 2.80 30.60 15.22
C GLY A 154 2.01 29.28 15.20
N GLN A 155 1.46 28.92 14.04
CA GLN A 155 0.74 27.64 13.84
C GLN A 155 1.65 26.48 13.45
N TYR A 156 2.96 26.71 13.30
CA TYR A 156 3.94 25.70 12.93
C TYR A 156 4.78 25.32 14.14
N ASN A 157 5.09 24.05 14.29
CA ASN A 157 5.96 23.57 15.35
C ASN A 157 7.15 22.83 14.74
N MET A 158 8.36 23.19 15.15
CA MET A 158 9.58 22.53 14.71
C MET A 158 10.26 21.88 15.91
N ASN A 159 10.54 20.59 15.83
CA ASN A 159 11.34 19.88 16.81
C ASN A 159 12.61 19.38 16.14
N THR A 160 13.76 19.69 16.73
CA THR A 160 15.08 19.37 16.17
C THR A 160 15.86 18.52 17.15
N PHE A 161 16.66 17.59 16.65
CA PHE A 161 17.32 16.56 17.44
C PHE A 161 18.75 16.38 16.99
N ILE A 162 19.65 16.22 17.96
CA ILE A 162 21.00 15.73 17.73
C ILE A 162 21.26 14.66 18.78
N GLY A 163 21.67 13.50 18.32
CA GLY A 163 21.96 12.35 19.15
C GLY A 163 23.33 11.77 18.89
N PHE A 164 23.84 11.12 19.93
CA PHE A 164 25.11 10.41 19.94
C PHE A 164 24.82 9.04 20.54
N GLY A 165 25.37 7.99 19.98
CA GLY A 165 25.17 6.66 20.54
C GLY A 165 26.25 5.68 20.16
N THR A 166 26.36 4.61 20.94
CA THR A 166 27.16 3.42 20.62
C THR A 166 26.27 2.40 19.91
N GLY A 167 26.86 1.49 19.14
CA GLY A 167 26.13 0.38 18.50
C GLY A 167 25.74 0.64 17.03
N GLY A 168 24.89 -0.23 16.48
CA GLY A 168 24.59 -0.32 15.04
C GLY A 168 23.78 0.84 14.44
N PHE A 169 23.66 1.97 15.13
CA PHE A 169 22.97 3.15 14.60
C PHE A 169 23.64 3.74 13.36
N GLY A 170 24.94 3.50 13.14
CA GLY A 170 25.66 4.01 11.97
C GLY A 170 26.57 3.03 11.23
N ALA A 171 26.53 1.71 11.50
CA ALA A 171 27.55 0.81 10.94
C ALA A 171 27.14 -0.63 10.59
N ILE A 172 25.86 -1.02 10.68
CA ILE A 172 25.49 -2.41 10.35
C ILE A 172 24.09 -2.44 9.77
N ASP A 173 23.98 -2.14 8.47
CA ASP A 173 22.71 -2.31 7.72
C ASP A 173 22.86 -3.27 6.53
N THR A 174 23.77 -4.25 6.62
CA THR A 174 23.76 -5.59 5.97
C THR A 174 25.15 -6.23 6.01
N ILE A 175 25.22 -7.57 5.94
CA ILE A 175 26.47 -8.32 5.78
C ILE A 175 27.19 -7.91 4.48
N ARG A 176 28.50 -7.62 4.60
CA ARG A 176 29.43 -7.64 3.47
C ARG A 176 29.63 -9.07 2.98
N THR A 177 29.08 -9.38 1.80
CA THR A 177 29.20 -10.69 1.14
C THR A 177 30.55 -10.95 0.47
N ASP A 178 31.55 -10.08 0.68
CA ASP A 178 32.89 -10.25 0.13
C ASP A 178 33.86 -10.69 1.24
N THR A 179 34.36 -11.92 1.14
CA THR A 179 35.17 -12.62 2.15
C THR A 179 36.61 -12.08 2.29
N LEU A 180 36.92 -10.92 1.72
CA LEU A 180 38.29 -10.38 1.64
C LEU A 180 38.50 -9.03 2.33
N ALA A 181 37.46 -8.41 2.91
CA ALA A 181 37.63 -7.17 3.67
C ALA A 181 37.65 -7.47 5.17
N GLU A 182 38.73 -7.05 5.85
CA GLU A 182 38.88 -7.11 7.31
C GLU A 182 37.63 -6.58 8.03
N GLN A 183 37.24 -7.27 9.11
CA GLN A 183 36.17 -6.80 10.00
C GLN A 183 36.60 -5.50 10.66
N PRO A 184 35.81 -4.40 10.61
CA PRO A 184 36.04 -3.28 11.49
C PRO A 184 35.71 -3.73 12.92
N THR A 185 36.74 -3.92 13.73
CA THR A 185 36.69 -4.23 15.16
C THR A 185 36.44 -2.97 16.00
N GLY A 186 35.38 -2.22 15.68
CA GLY A 186 35.03 -1.00 16.40
C GLY A 186 33.53 -0.90 16.66
N THR A 187 33.14 -0.76 17.92
CA THR A 187 31.83 -0.21 18.31
C THR A 187 31.76 1.23 17.81
N ASN A 188 31.32 1.42 16.57
CA ASN A 188 31.22 2.75 15.97
C ASN A 188 30.19 3.57 16.74
N ALA A 189 30.67 4.54 17.52
CA ALA A 189 29.82 5.57 18.07
C ALA A 189 29.36 6.47 16.91
N GLY A 190 28.05 6.53 16.66
CA GLY A 190 27.44 7.30 15.58
C GLY A 190 26.85 8.62 16.07
N VAL A 191 26.93 9.64 15.21
CA VAL A 191 26.14 10.88 15.34
C VAL A 191 24.95 10.78 14.43
N PHE A 192 23.77 11.09 14.95
CA PHE A 192 22.55 11.17 14.17
C PHE A 192 21.82 12.47 14.48
N ALA A 193 21.01 12.94 13.53
CA ALA A 193 20.27 14.18 13.68
C ALA A 193 18.91 14.06 13.02
N GLY A 194 17.96 14.87 13.45
CA GLY A 194 16.67 14.91 12.80
C GLY A 194 15.93 16.21 13.05
N ALA A 195 14.88 16.41 12.27
CA ALA A 195 13.94 17.50 12.41
C ALA A 195 12.53 17.01 12.06
N ILE A 196 11.56 17.43 12.86
CA ILE A 196 10.14 17.22 12.61
C ILE A 196 9.51 18.60 12.50
N PHE A 197 8.90 18.86 11.37
CA PHE A 197 8.16 20.09 11.11
C PHE A 197 6.67 19.77 11.01
N ASN A 198 5.93 20.14 12.04
CA ASN A 198 4.48 19.99 12.10
C ASN A 198 3.82 21.21 11.45
N THR A 199 2.91 20.94 10.52
CA THR A 199 2.17 21.94 9.75
C THR A 199 0.71 21.96 10.17
N PRO A 200 0.01 23.11 10.05
CA PRO A 200 -1.42 23.22 10.36
C PRO A 200 -2.34 22.57 9.31
N TYR A 201 -1.78 21.90 8.29
CA TYR A 201 -2.59 21.14 7.35
C TYR A 201 -3.26 19.98 8.07
N LEU A 202 -4.58 19.84 7.92
CA LEU A 202 -5.39 18.86 8.67
C LEU A 202 -5.28 19.06 10.20
N GLU A 203 -5.22 20.32 10.67
CA GLU A 203 -5.09 20.67 12.10
C GLU A 203 -6.10 19.95 13.01
N LYS A 204 -7.35 19.78 12.54
CA LYS A 204 -8.41 19.02 13.25
C LYS A 204 -8.04 17.58 13.61
N TRP A 205 -7.01 17.03 12.97
CA TRP A 205 -6.50 15.67 13.17
C TRP A 205 -5.03 15.65 13.64
N GLY A 206 -4.47 16.81 14.03
CA GLY A 206 -3.14 16.89 14.65
C GLY A 206 -2.01 17.37 13.73
N GLY A 207 -2.32 17.83 12.51
CA GLY A 207 -1.32 18.39 11.60
C GLY A 207 -0.54 17.34 10.80
N VAL A 208 -0.03 17.74 9.63
CA VAL A 208 0.88 16.91 8.84
C VAL A 208 2.31 17.14 9.33
N ASP A 209 3.03 16.06 9.65
CA ASP A 209 4.44 16.14 10.03
C ASP A 209 5.33 15.86 8.83
N ILE A 210 6.28 16.75 8.57
CA ILE A 210 7.41 16.53 7.68
C ILE A 210 8.59 16.10 8.53
N VAL A 211 9.15 14.93 8.24
CA VAL A 211 10.23 14.32 9.00
C VAL A 211 11.47 14.33 8.13
N GLY A 212 12.57 14.86 8.65
CA GLY A 212 13.89 14.77 8.04
C GLY A 212 14.86 14.17 9.05
N GLU A 213 15.67 13.23 8.61
CA GLU A 213 16.55 12.46 9.48
C GLU A 213 17.87 12.18 8.78
N PHE A 214 18.95 12.22 9.55
CA PHE A 214 20.25 11.71 9.21
C PHE A 214 20.62 10.63 10.23
N ASP A 215 20.69 9.38 9.79
CA ASP A 215 20.94 8.22 10.66
C ASP A 215 22.44 7.93 10.89
N GLY A 216 23.33 8.69 10.23
CA GLY A 216 24.78 8.47 10.26
C GLY A 216 25.32 7.92 8.93
N ASN A 217 24.48 7.27 8.13
CA ASN A 217 24.84 6.72 6.83
C ASN A 217 24.21 7.49 5.66
N GLY A 218 22.98 7.98 5.83
CA GLY A 218 22.24 8.66 4.78
C GLY A 218 21.15 9.60 5.29
N ILE A 219 20.48 10.25 4.34
CA ILE A 219 19.41 11.20 4.58
C ILE A 219 18.07 10.51 4.29
N ASN A 220 17.22 10.48 5.30
CA ASN A 220 15.87 9.93 5.25
C ASN A 220 14.87 11.09 5.33
N VAL A 221 13.85 11.05 4.49
CA VAL A 221 12.79 12.07 4.47
C VAL A 221 11.43 11.39 4.46
N GLY A 222 10.54 11.86 5.32
CA GLY A 222 9.25 11.25 5.55
C GLY A 222 8.14 12.27 5.73
N LEU A 223 6.91 11.78 5.60
CA LEU A 223 5.67 12.52 5.73
C LEU A 223 4.70 11.68 6.56
N ARG A 224 4.18 12.26 7.63
CA ARG A 224 3.17 11.61 8.48
C ARG A 224 1.86 12.36 8.31
N ILE A 225 0.93 11.74 7.59
CA ILE A 225 -0.36 12.31 7.23
C ILE A 225 -1.41 11.78 8.20
N PRO A 226 -2.08 12.64 8.98
CA PRO A 226 -3.19 12.20 9.81
C PRO A 226 -4.41 11.86 8.94
N LEU A 227 -4.94 10.67 9.12
CA LEU A 227 -6.21 10.23 8.50
C LEU A 227 -7.39 10.56 9.44
N THR A 228 -7.17 10.41 10.75
CA THR A 228 -8.07 10.83 11.84
C THR A 228 -7.23 11.31 13.04
N SER A 229 -7.86 11.58 14.19
CA SER A 229 -7.12 11.84 15.44
C SER A 229 -6.28 10.66 15.92
N ASP A 230 -6.59 9.46 15.44
CA ASP A 230 -6.08 8.19 16.00
C ASP A 230 -5.27 7.40 14.96
N TYR A 231 -5.43 7.70 13.66
CA TYR A 231 -4.79 7.00 12.55
C TYR A 231 -3.89 7.93 11.75
N ARG A 232 -2.66 7.47 11.45
CA ARG A 232 -1.71 8.17 10.58
C ARG A 232 -1.17 7.25 9.49
N LEU A 233 -1.01 7.82 8.30
CA LEU A 233 -0.30 7.22 7.19
C LEU A 233 1.10 7.81 7.13
N ASN A 234 2.11 6.96 7.21
CA ASN A 234 3.52 7.33 7.15
C ASN A 234 4.05 6.97 5.76
N LEU A 235 4.61 7.94 5.06
CA LEU A 235 5.26 7.78 3.77
C LEU A 235 6.69 8.27 3.89
N GLY A 236 7.63 7.69 3.17
CA GLY A 236 9.00 8.18 3.24
C GLY A 236 9.92 7.57 2.20
N PHE A 237 11.10 8.17 2.12
CA PHE A 237 12.22 7.72 1.33
C PHE A 237 13.44 7.63 2.23
N THR A 238 14.11 6.49 2.20
CA THR A 238 15.39 6.29 2.89
C THR A 238 16.53 6.50 1.92
N HIS A 239 17.67 7.02 2.41
CA HIS A 239 18.88 7.28 1.62
C HIS A 239 18.63 8.06 0.31
N ILE A 240 17.91 9.18 0.40
CA ILE A 240 17.50 9.98 -0.76
C ILE A 240 18.69 10.47 -1.59
N GLU A 241 19.87 10.63 -0.98
CA GLU A 241 21.11 11.01 -1.63
C GLU A 241 21.60 9.98 -2.66
N LYS A 242 21.10 8.74 -2.60
CA LYS A 242 21.44 7.67 -3.56
C LYS A 242 20.48 7.62 -4.74
N LEU A 243 19.46 8.48 -4.81
CA LEU A 243 18.62 8.63 -6.00
C LEU A 243 19.37 9.36 -7.12
N PRO A 244 19.24 8.94 -8.40
CA PRO A 244 18.29 7.95 -8.93
C PRO A 244 18.89 6.52 -9.05
N LYS A 245 20.01 6.19 -8.40
CA LYS A 245 20.71 4.90 -8.55
C LYS A 245 20.12 3.73 -7.76
N TRP A 246 18.89 3.85 -7.27
CA TRP A 246 18.16 2.82 -6.51
C TRP A 246 17.89 1.48 -7.24
N LYS A 247 18.25 1.34 -8.52
CA LYS A 247 18.21 0.06 -9.25
C LYS A 247 19.53 -0.71 -9.19
N GLU A 248 20.61 -0.07 -8.73
CA GLU A 248 21.91 -0.70 -8.61
C GLU A 248 21.96 -1.53 -7.32
N ARG A 249 22.51 -2.76 -7.44
CA ARG A 249 22.71 -3.82 -6.42
C ARG A 249 22.42 -3.44 -4.95
N TYR A 250 21.68 -4.30 -4.22
CA TYR A 250 21.52 -4.19 -2.76
C TYR A 250 22.88 -4.14 -2.02
N TRP A 251 23.07 -3.06 -1.27
CA TRP A 251 24.23 -2.80 -0.42
C TRP A 251 23.79 -2.00 0.82
N GLU A 252 24.74 -1.81 1.74
CA GLU A 252 24.55 -1.03 2.96
C GLU A 252 23.97 0.37 2.66
N GLY A 253 22.75 0.62 3.16
CA GLY A 253 22.02 1.87 2.96
C GLY A 253 21.39 2.06 1.59
N HIS A 254 20.81 1.01 1.00
CA HIS A 254 20.03 1.14 -0.24
C HIS A 254 18.86 2.12 -0.07
N ALA A 255 18.56 2.89 -1.13
CA ALA A 255 17.41 3.79 -1.11
C ALA A 255 16.09 2.99 -1.16
N GLY A 256 15.22 3.22 -0.19
CA GLY A 256 13.93 2.53 -0.07
C GLY A 256 12.78 3.52 -0.09
N MET A 257 11.63 3.07 -0.57
CA MET A 257 10.36 3.76 -0.38
C MET A 257 9.60 3.09 0.76
N THR A 258 9.16 3.87 1.73
CA THR A 258 8.54 3.36 2.96
C THR A 258 7.07 3.73 3.00
N ILE A 259 6.24 2.77 3.36
CA ILE A 259 4.83 2.97 3.68
C ILE A 259 4.54 2.35 5.03
N GLY A 260 3.91 3.11 5.92
CA GLY A 260 3.55 2.68 7.26
C GLY A 260 2.20 3.20 7.67
N PHE A 261 1.58 2.47 8.59
CA PHE A 261 0.33 2.85 9.22
C PHE A 261 0.52 2.85 10.73
N GLU A 262 0.02 3.88 11.38
CA GLU A 262 0.17 4.10 12.80
C GLU A 262 -1.19 4.35 13.45
N ILE A 263 -1.39 3.72 14.60
CA ILE A 263 -2.53 3.88 15.49
C ILE A 263 -2.00 4.50 16.78
N THR A 264 -2.62 5.59 17.20
CA THR A 264 -2.30 6.30 18.44
C THR A 264 -3.51 6.34 19.35
N ALA A 265 -3.34 5.90 20.59
CA ALA A 265 -4.37 6.05 21.62
C ALA A 265 -4.06 7.31 22.46
N PRO A 266 -4.92 8.34 22.48
CA PRO A 266 -4.66 9.57 23.25
C PRO A 266 -4.75 9.31 24.76
N ARG A 267 -3.89 9.98 25.56
CA ARG A 267 -3.93 9.89 27.05
C ARG A 267 -5.16 10.53 27.66
N VAL A 268 -5.63 11.60 27.02
CA VAL A 268 -6.81 12.37 27.40
C VAL A 268 -7.56 12.59 26.11
N SER A 269 -8.90 12.46 26.11
CA SER A 269 -9.72 12.84 24.98
C SER A 269 -9.53 14.35 24.72
N MET A 270 -8.54 14.70 23.90
CA MET A 270 -8.27 16.06 23.49
C MET A 270 -9.27 16.44 22.39
N MET A 271 -10.56 16.40 22.70
CA MET A 271 -11.50 17.22 21.96
C MET A 271 -11.27 18.66 22.39
N LYS A 272 -10.51 19.40 21.58
CA LYS A 272 -10.75 20.84 21.47
C LYS A 272 -12.15 20.98 20.87
N THR A 273 -13.16 21.10 21.72
CA THR A 273 -14.45 21.64 21.31
C THR A 273 -14.21 23.06 20.80
N PRO A 274 -14.57 23.38 19.53
CA PRO A 274 -14.52 24.75 19.07
C PRO A 274 -15.40 25.61 19.98
N GLY A 275 -14.82 26.62 20.62
CA GLY A 275 -15.54 27.56 21.49
C GLY A 275 -15.57 27.24 22.99
N GLY A 276 -14.91 26.18 23.45
CA GLY A 276 -14.70 25.97 24.89
C GLY A 276 -13.60 26.89 25.42
N GLY A 277 -13.95 27.79 26.36
CA GLY A 277 -12.99 28.65 27.06
C GLY A 277 -11.87 27.84 27.76
N PRO A 278 -10.83 28.53 28.29
CA PRO A 278 -9.67 27.87 28.86
C PRO A 278 -10.08 26.85 29.93
N ALA A 279 -9.56 25.62 29.82
CA ALA A 279 -9.76 24.59 30.84
C ALA A 279 -9.18 25.09 32.18
N PRO A 280 -9.86 24.83 33.32
CA PRO A 280 -9.29 25.18 34.62
C PRO A 280 -8.01 24.38 34.87
N PRO A 281 -7.03 24.96 35.59
CA PRO A 281 -5.77 24.30 35.87
C PRO A 281 -5.97 23.03 36.70
N VAL A 282 -5.12 22.04 36.44
CA VAL A 282 -5.05 20.78 37.19
C VAL A 282 -4.72 21.09 38.66
N LEU A 283 -5.70 20.94 39.56
CA LEU A 283 -5.46 21.02 41.00
C LEU A 283 -4.63 19.82 41.47
N GLY A 284 -3.63 20.09 42.31
CA GLY A 284 -2.82 19.08 43.01
C GLY A 284 -3.64 18.23 44.00
N PRO A 285 -2.99 17.36 44.80
CA PRO A 285 -3.68 16.38 45.64
C PRO A 285 -4.66 17.06 46.59
N ILE A 286 -5.94 16.77 46.40
CA ILE A 286 -7.04 17.40 47.13
C ILE A 286 -7.20 16.66 48.47
N ASN A 287 -7.14 17.42 49.56
CA ASN A 287 -7.38 16.91 50.90
C ASN A 287 -8.88 16.56 51.05
N MET A 288 -9.23 15.27 51.03
CA MET A 288 -10.62 14.78 51.02
C MET A 288 -11.39 15.06 52.32
N ALA A 289 -10.75 15.63 53.35
CA ALA A 289 -11.38 15.93 54.63
C ALA A 289 -12.28 17.19 54.61
N GLU A 290 -12.19 18.05 53.59
CA GLU A 290 -12.88 19.36 53.56
C GLU A 290 -13.84 19.54 52.37
N MET A 291 -14.06 18.52 51.54
CA MET A 291 -14.99 18.63 50.42
C MET A 291 -16.44 18.39 50.85
N ASP A 292 -17.27 19.42 50.65
CA ASP A 292 -18.73 19.34 50.74
C ASP A 292 -19.25 18.27 49.76
N THR A 293 -20.02 17.30 50.25
CA THR A 293 -20.55 16.17 49.47
C THR A 293 -21.38 16.63 48.27
N THR A 294 -21.96 17.82 48.34
CA THR A 294 -22.68 18.44 47.22
C THR A 294 -21.76 18.83 46.06
N LEU A 295 -20.55 19.31 46.36
CA LEU A 295 -19.56 19.70 45.36
C LEU A 295 -18.95 18.47 44.66
N MET A 296 -18.71 17.39 45.41
CA MET A 296 -18.24 16.12 44.87
C MET A 296 -19.28 15.46 43.94
N LEU A 297 -20.57 15.54 44.28
CA LEU A 297 -21.65 15.07 43.41
C LEU A 297 -21.80 15.95 42.16
N ALA A 298 -21.66 17.26 42.29
CA ALA A 298 -21.65 18.18 41.15
C ALA A 298 -20.47 17.88 40.20
N ASP A 299 -19.27 17.63 40.72
CA ASP A 299 -18.10 17.31 39.91
C ASP A 299 -18.24 15.95 39.20
N TYR A 300 -18.72 14.93 39.92
CA TYR A 300 -19.04 13.61 39.34
C TYR A 300 -20.09 13.70 38.22
N THR A 301 -21.15 14.49 38.42
CA THR A 301 -22.19 14.68 37.39
C THR A 301 -21.65 15.44 36.17
N VAL A 302 -20.79 16.43 36.35
CA VAL A 302 -20.12 17.14 35.24
C VAL A 302 -19.17 16.22 34.48
N HIS A 303 -18.38 15.39 35.17
CA HIS A 303 -17.49 14.43 34.55
C HIS A 303 -18.24 13.37 33.73
N THR A 304 -19.30 12.78 34.30
CA THR A 304 -20.12 11.79 33.59
C THR A 304 -20.85 12.38 32.39
N LEU A 305 -21.34 13.63 32.49
CA LEU A 305 -21.90 14.36 31.36
C LEU A 305 -20.85 14.61 30.27
N ARG A 306 -19.61 14.96 30.65
CA ARG A 306 -18.51 15.19 29.70
C ARG A 306 -18.14 13.92 28.94
N ASP A 307 -18.08 12.78 29.62
CA ASP A 307 -17.79 11.49 29.01
C ASP A 307 -18.93 11.07 28.07
N SER A 308 -20.18 11.28 28.49
CA SER A 308 -21.38 11.03 27.66
C SER A 308 -21.38 11.89 26.40
N MET A 309 -21.00 13.17 26.52
CA MET A 309 -20.83 14.07 25.39
C MET A 309 -19.72 13.57 24.44
N GLY A 310 -18.60 13.11 24.99
CA GLY A 310 -17.50 12.52 24.23
C GLY A 310 -17.94 11.31 23.39
N LEU A 311 -18.68 10.38 24.01
CA LEU A 311 -19.29 9.23 23.34
C LEU A 311 -20.22 9.67 22.20
N MET A 312 -21.12 10.62 22.47
CA MET A 312 -22.06 11.12 21.47
C MET A 312 -21.33 11.76 20.27
N THR A 313 -20.24 12.48 20.49
CA THR A 313 -19.44 13.02 19.37
C THR A 313 -18.71 11.95 18.56
N ASN A 314 -18.25 10.86 19.20
CA ASN A 314 -17.69 9.73 18.48
C ASN A 314 -18.74 9.01 17.65
N GLU A 315 -19.94 8.81 18.19
CA GLU A 315 -21.08 8.26 17.44
C GLU A 315 -21.45 9.14 16.24
N MET A 316 -21.55 10.46 16.43
CA MET A 316 -21.80 11.39 15.33
C MET A 316 -20.71 11.32 14.25
N ARG A 317 -19.43 11.18 14.63
CA ARG A 317 -18.34 11.04 13.66
C ARG A 317 -18.48 9.74 12.87
N ASN A 318 -18.77 8.62 13.54
CA ASN A 318 -19.00 7.33 12.88
C ASN A 318 -20.21 7.37 11.92
N LEU A 319 -21.28 8.08 12.32
CA LEU A 319 -22.45 8.30 11.46
C LEU A 319 -22.10 9.15 10.24
N MET A 320 -21.33 10.23 10.42
CA MET A 320 -20.87 11.07 9.31
C MET A 320 -19.97 10.31 8.32
N THR A 321 -19.06 9.45 8.81
CA THR A 321 -18.25 8.60 7.94
C THR A 321 -19.10 7.60 7.17
N ARG A 322 -20.11 7.03 7.82
CA ARG A 322 -21.05 6.10 7.17
C ARG A 322 -21.90 6.81 6.12
N LEU A 323 -22.38 8.02 6.42
CA LEU A 323 -23.13 8.85 5.48
C LEU A 323 -22.29 9.17 4.24
N SER A 324 -21.05 9.62 4.42
CA SER A 324 -20.14 9.91 3.32
C SER A 324 -19.85 8.66 2.46
N ALA A 325 -19.67 7.49 3.08
CA ALA A 325 -19.52 6.23 2.35
C ALA A 325 -20.78 5.86 1.55
N MET A 326 -21.98 6.08 2.12
CA MET A 326 -23.25 5.85 1.42
C MET A 326 -23.47 6.82 0.26
N GLU A 327 -23.10 8.09 0.40
CA GLU A 327 -23.15 9.08 -0.68
C GLU A 327 -22.23 8.71 -1.85
N GLN A 328 -20.99 8.30 -1.54
CA GLN A 328 -20.04 7.82 -2.55
C GLN A 328 -20.58 6.59 -3.28
N HIS A 329 -21.17 5.65 -2.54
CA HIS A 329 -21.80 4.47 -3.13
C HIS A 329 -22.98 4.85 -4.04
N SER A 330 -23.84 5.79 -3.63
CA SER A 330 -24.95 6.27 -4.46
C SER A 330 -24.45 6.88 -5.77
N LYS A 331 -23.42 7.72 -5.69
CA LYS A 331 -22.82 8.36 -6.87
C LYS A 331 -22.22 7.33 -7.84
N PHE A 332 -21.51 6.34 -7.31
CA PHE A 332 -20.97 5.24 -8.11
C PHE A 332 -22.07 4.45 -8.85
N LEU A 333 -23.19 4.18 -8.18
CA LEU A 333 -24.33 3.51 -8.81
C LEU A 333 -24.98 4.36 -9.90
N GLU A 334 -25.09 5.67 -9.69
CA GLU A 334 -25.62 6.60 -10.69
C GLU A 334 -24.73 6.64 -11.94
N ASP A 335 -23.41 6.75 -11.76
CA ASP A 335 -22.44 6.73 -12.86
C ASP A 335 -22.49 5.39 -13.62
N SER A 336 -22.61 4.28 -12.89
CA SER A 336 -22.75 2.93 -13.48
C SER A 336 -24.03 2.81 -14.30
N LEU A 337 -25.16 3.32 -13.79
CA LEU A 337 -26.44 3.32 -14.50
C LEU A 337 -26.36 4.17 -15.78
N LYS A 338 -25.71 5.34 -15.71
CA LYS A 338 -25.51 6.22 -16.86
C LYS A 338 -24.65 5.56 -17.93
N ALA A 339 -23.59 4.86 -17.53
CA ALA A 339 -22.73 4.11 -18.44
C ALA A 339 -23.50 2.99 -19.15
N ILE A 340 -24.32 2.22 -18.42
CA ILE A 340 -25.16 1.18 -19.01
C ILE A 340 -26.13 1.78 -20.04
N ARG A 341 -26.85 2.86 -19.69
CA ARG A 341 -27.77 3.54 -20.62
C ARG A 341 -27.07 4.08 -21.88
N LEU A 342 -25.85 4.59 -21.74
CA LEU A 342 -25.08 5.06 -22.89
C LEU A 342 -24.69 3.89 -23.80
N ASN A 343 -24.21 2.79 -23.23
CA ASN A 343 -23.85 1.60 -23.99
C ASN A 343 -25.05 1.02 -24.72
N THR A 344 -26.22 0.91 -24.06
CA THR A 344 -27.45 0.44 -24.73
C THR A 344 -27.84 1.35 -25.89
N ASN A 345 -27.78 2.67 -25.72
CA ASN A 345 -28.10 3.61 -26.81
C ASN A 345 -27.11 3.52 -27.98
N VAL A 346 -25.82 3.31 -27.69
CA VAL A 346 -24.79 3.10 -28.72
C VAL A 346 -25.03 1.81 -29.48
N ASP A 347 -25.36 0.72 -28.77
CA ASP A 347 -25.63 -0.58 -29.37
C ASP A 347 -26.91 -0.54 -30.22
N GLU A 348 -27.98 0.10 -29.75
CA GLU A 348 -29.20 0.33 -30.53
C GLU A 348 -28.91 1.14 -31.80
N ARG A 349 -28.11 2.20 -31.68
CA ARG A 349 -27.71 3.01 -32.85
C ARG A 349 -26.92 2.19 -33.86
N LYS A 350 -25.90 1.44 -33.40
CA LYS A 350 -25.11 0.55 -34.26
C LYS A 350 -25.99 -0.50 -34.93
N MET A 351 -26.95 -1.08 -34.19
CA MET A 351 -27.91 -2.03 -34.74
C MET A 351 -28.77 -1.39 -35.83
N ASN A 352 -29.30 -0.19 -35.59
CA ASN A 352 -30.10 0.54 -36.58
C ASN A 352 -29.29 0.88 -37.84
N ASP A 353 -28.05 1.32 -37.68
CA ASP A 353 -27.16 1.63 -38.81
C ASP A 353 -26.76 0.36 -39.58
N ALA A 354 -26.47 -0.75 -38.90
CA ALA A 354 -26.24 -2.06 -39.51
C ALA A 354 -27.47 -2.53 -40.31
N MET A 355 -28.67 -2.37 -39.77
CA MET A 355 -29.92 -2.72 -40.45
C MET A 355 -30.19 -1.87 -41.70
N ARG A 356 -29.79 -0.59 -41.69
CA ARG A 356 -29.84 0.28 -42.89
C ARG A 356 -28.91 -0.23 -43.98
N HIS A 357 -27.68 -0.60 -43.64
CA HIS A 357 -26.73 -1.21 -44.56
C HIS A 357 -27.25 -2.54 -45.13
N LEU A 358 -27.83 -3.42 -44.31
CA LEU A 358 -28.45 -4.66 -44.81
C LEU A 358 -29.63 -4.41 -45.76
N SER A 359 -30.42 -3.37 -45.48
CA SER A 359 -31.53 -2.97 -46.36
C SER A 359 -31.02 -2.47 -47.73
N ARG A 360 -29.91 -1.72 -47.75
CA ARG A 360 -29.24 -1.28 -48.99
C ARG A 360 -28.63 -2.44 -49.75
N SER A 361 -27.94 -3.33 -49.05
CA SER A 361 -27.37 -4.56 -49.61
C SER A 361 -28.42 -5.36 -50.39
N LEU A 362 -29.61 -5.53 -49.80
CA LEU A 362 -30.71 -6.25 -50.43
C LEU A 362 -31.17 -5.59 -51.74
N ARG A 363 -31.27 -4.25 -51.77
CA ARG A 363 -31.62 -3.52 -52.99
C ARG A 363 -30.60 -3.74 -54.10
N TYR A 364 -29.30 -3.64 -53.78
CA TYR A 364 -28.24 -3.91 -54.75
C TYR A 364 -28.20 -5.37 -55.21
N PHE A 365 -28.51 -6.31 -54.32
CA PHE A 365 -28.61 -7.73 -54.66
C PHE A 365 -29.68 -7.98 -55.73
N TYR A 366 -30.88 -7.42 -55.55
CA TYR A 366 -31.96 -7.54 -56.54
C TYR A 366 -31.69 -6.76 -57.83
N ALA A 367 -30.90 -5.68 -57.77
CA ALA A 367 -30.41 -4.96 -58.94
C ALA A 367 -29.27 -5.68 -59.68
N GLY A 368 -28.82 -6.86 -59.20
CA GLY A 368 -27.71 -7.62 -59.79
C GLY A 368 -26.31 -7.08 -59.50
N ASN A 369 -26.20 -6.00 -58.71
CA ASN A 369 -24.92 -5.41 -58.32
C ASN A 369 -24.35 -6.09 -57.07
N TYR A 370 -23.87 -7.32 -57.25
CA TYR A 370 -23.42 -8.19 -56.15
C TYR A 370 -22.18 -7.67 -55.40
N ARG A 371 -21.27 -6.95 -56.08
CA ARG A 371 -20.06 -6.39 -55.43
C ARG A 371 -20.41 -5.25 -54.48
N THR A 372 -21.29 -4.35 -54.88
CA THR A 372 -21.77 -3.25 -54.02
C THR A 372 -22.65 -3.79 -52.89
N SER A 373 -23.46 -4.81 -53.19
CA SER A 373 -24.24 -5.53 -52.17
C SER A 373 -23.36 -6.14 -51.07
N LEU A 374 -22.19 -6.68 -51.44
CA LEU A 374 -21.22 -7.25 -50.50
C LEU A 374 -20.60 -6.19 -49.59
N GLN A 375 -20.22 -5.03 -50.14
CA GLN A 375 -19.66 -3.91 -49.37
C GLN A 375 -20.64 -3.40 -48.30
N GLU A 376 -21.92 -3.31 -48.63
CA GLU A 376 -22.96 -2.93 -47.67
C GLU A 376 -23.13 -3.99 -46.57
N VAL A 377 -23.02 -5.29 -46.88
CA VAL A 377 -23.03 -6.33 -45.83
C VAL A 377 -21.81 -6.26 -44.93
N GLU A 378 -20.63 -5.97 -45.49
CA GLU A 378 -19.40 -5.81 -44.71
C GLU A 378 -19.50 -4.61 -43.77
N SER A 379 -20.04 -3.48 -44.25
CA SER A 379 -20.30 -2.31 -43.41
C SER A 379 -21.27 -2.63 -42.25
N ALA A 380 -22.28 -3.47 -42.49
CA ALA A 380 -23.19 -3.92 -41.42
C ALA A 380 -22.49 -4.82 -40.38
N LEU A 381 -21.58 -5.69 -40.81
CA LEU A 381 -20.80 -6.58 -39.94
C LEU A 381 -19.73 -5.84 -39.14
N GLU A 382 -19.16 -4.76 -39.68
CA GLU A 382 -18.25 -3.87 -38.93
C GLU A 382 -18.98 -3.17 -37.78
N LEU A 383 -20.24 -2.79 -37.98
CA LEU A 383 -21.07 -2.16 -36.96
C LEU A 383 -21.61 -3.16 -35.93
N ASN A 384 -22.01 -4.36 -36.38
CA ASN A 384 -22.45 -5.45 -35.52
C ASN A 384 -22.01 -6.83 -36.06
N PRO A 385 -20.96 -7.44 -35.47
CA PRO A 385 -20.40 -8.70 -35.96
C PRO A 385 -21.25 -9.94 -35.64
N ASN A 386 -22.29 -9.81 -34.80
CA ASN A 386 -23.11 -10.93 -34.33
C ASN A 386 -24.45 -11.03 -35.09
N LEU A 387 -24.58 -10.34 -36.22
CA LEU A 387 -25.83 -10.26 -36.96
C LEU A 387 -25.99 -11.46 -37.91
N ALA A 388 -26.76 -12.47 -37.50
CA ALA A 388 -27.01 -13.69 -38.30
C ALA A 388 -27.52 -13.38 -39.73
N LEU A 389 -28.43 -12.42 -39.84
CA LEU A 389 -28.97 -11.94 -41.12
C LEU A 389 -27.89 -11.40 -42.08
N ALA A 390 -26.84 -10.76 -41.55
CA ALA A 390 -25.75 -10.24 -42.38
C ALA A 390 -24.94 -11.39 -42.99
N TYR A 391 -24.58 -12.41 -42.20
CA TYR A 391 -23.90 -13.60 -42.71
C TYR A 391 -24.77 -14.38 -43.71
N ALA A 392 -26.07 -14.50 -43.44
CA ALA A 392 -27.00 -15.16 -44.37
C ALA A 392 -27.02 -14.46 -45.74
N ARG A 393 -27.13 -13.12 -45.75
CA ARG A 393 -27.09 -12.30 -46.96
C ARG A 393 -25.74 -12.41 -47.68
N ARG A 394 -24.63 -12.39 -46.93
CA ARG A 394 -23.28 -12.59 -47.48
C ARG A 394 -23.17 -13.93 -48.21
N GLY A 395 -23.73 -14.99 -47.61
CA GLY A 395 -23.79 -16.31 -48.22
C GLY A 395 -24.55 -16.32 -49.55
N SER A 396 -25.73 -15.68 -49.58
CA SER A 396 -26.54 -15.55 -50.80
C SER A 396 -25.83 -14.74 -51.90
N ILE A 397 -25.09 -13.69 -51.54
CA ILE A 397 -24.31 -12.90 -52.48
C ILE A 397 -23.18 -13.74 -53.09
N TYR A 398 -22.41 -14.46 -52.27
CA TYR A 398 -21.34 -15.34 -52.76
C TYR A 398 -21.87 -16.46 -53.65
N TYR A 399 -23.03 -17.02 -53.33
CA TYR A 399 -23.68 -18.02 -54.16
C TYR A 399 -24.03 -17.47 -55.55
N LYS A 400 -24.54 -16.23 -55.64
CA LYS A 400 -24.81 -15.55 -56.93
C LYS A 400 -23.54 -15.20 -57.70
N LEU A 401 -22.43 -14.98 -57.00
CA LEU A 401 -21.11 -14.80 -57.60
C LEU A 401 -20.44 -16.12 -58.04
N GLY A 402 -21.07 -17.27 -57.79
CA GLY A 402 -20.56 -18.59 -58.13
C GLY A 402 -19.59 -19.21 -57.11
N ASP A 403 -19.31 -18.52 -56.01
CA ASP A 403 -18.44 -19.01 -54.94
C ASP A 403 -19.25 -19.79 -53.89
N ILE A 404 -19.55 -21.05 -54.23
CA ILE A 404 -20.36 -21.95 -53.39
C ILE A 404 -19.65 -22.26 -52.05
N GLN A 405 -18.32 -22.28 -52.04
CA GLN A 405 -17.55 -22.56 -50.82
C GLN A 405 -17.73 -21.43 -49.80
N ARG A 406 -17.50 -20.18 -50.20
CA ARG A 406 -17.72 -19.02 -49.31
C ARG A 406 -19.18 -18.84 -48.95
N ALA A 407 -20.10 -19.17 -49.84
CA ALA A 407 -21.53 -19.17 -49.53
C ALA A 407 -21.88 -20.09 -48.35
N THR A 408 -21.42 -21.34 -48.43
CA THR A 408 -21.64 -22.38 -47.40
C THR A 408 -21.04 -21.98 -46.06
N ILE A 409 -19.83 -21.41 -46.05
CA ILE A 409 -19.18 -20.93 -44.81
C ILE A 409 -20.02 -19.86 -44.13
N ASN A 410 -20.48 -18.85 -44.89
CA ASN A 410 -21.25 -17.74 -44.32
C ASN A 410 -22.64 -18.17 -43.86
N TRP A 411 -23.29 -19.11 -44.55
CA TRP A 411 -24.55 -19.70 -44.09
C TRP A 411 -24.40 -20.52 -42.80
N ASN A 412 -23.31 -21.28 -42.67
CA ASN A 412 -23.00 -21.96 -41.40
C ASN A 412 -22.70 -20.97 -40.27
N LEU A 413 -22.02 -19.85 -40.56
CA LEU A 413 -21.83 -18.79 -39.57
C LEU A 413 -23.16 -18.14 -39.18
N ALA A 414 -24.09 -17.94 -40.11
CA ALA A 414 -25.43 -17.44 -39.79
C ALA A 414 -26.17 -18.38 -38.83
N LEU A 415 -26.16 -19.69 -39.08
CA LEU A 415 -26.75 -20.69 -38.18
C LEU A 415 -26.05 -20.81 -36.82
N ARG A 416 -24.76 -20.46 -36.75
CA ARG A 416 -24.05 -20.39 -35.46
C ARG A 416 -24.53 -19.21 -34.62
N MET A 417 -24.88 -18.09 -35.26
CA MET A 417 -25.40 -16.90 -34.59
C MET A 417 -26.90 -17.03 -34.26
N ASP A 418 -27.67 -17.64 -35.16
CA ASP A 418 -29.09 -17.94 -34.98
C ASP A 418 -29.39 -19.38 -35.46
N PRO A 419 -29.41 -20.35 -34.53
CA PRO A 419 -29.68 -21.74 -34.85
C PRO A 419 -31.05 -22.01 -35.48
N GLU A 420 -32.04 -21.13 -35.25
CA GLU A 420 -33.41 -21.25 -35.74
C GLU A 420 -33.65 -20.52 -37.08
N TYR A 421 -32.57 -20.13 -37.77
CA TYR A 421 -32.67 -19.53 -39.09
C TYR A 421 -33.05 -20.58 -40.16
N ASP A 422 -34.33 -20.93 -40.22
CA ASP A 422 -34.88 -21.99 -41.08
C ASP A 422 -34.60 -21.80 -42.57
N ASP A 423 -34.64 -20.57 -43.09
CA ASP A 423 -34.34 -20.31 -44.51
C ASP A 423 -32.91 -20.74 -44.87
N VAL A 424 -31.93 -20.42 -44.01
CA VAL A 424 -30.53 -20.79 -44.22
C VAL A 424 -30.34 -22.30 -44.11
N ARG A 425 -31.02 -22.93 -43.14
CA ARG A 425 -31.04 -24.39 -42.95
C ARG A 425 -31.58 -25.10 -44.20
N ASN A 426 -32.68 -24.61 -44.76
CA ASN A 426 -33.30 -25.14 -45.98
C ASN A 426 -32.39 -24.96 -47.20
N VAL A 427 -31.73 -23.81 -47.35
CA VAL A 427 -30.77 -23.55 -48.44
C VAL A 427 -29.58 -24.51 -48.38
N LEU A 428 -29.00 -24.72 -47.19
CA LEU A 428 -27.89 -25.67 -47.02
C LEU A 428 -28.30 -27.12 -47.29
N LYS A 429 -29.50 -27.51 -46.84
CA LYS A 429 -30.06 -28.85 -47.12
C LYS A 429 -30.24 -29.07 -48.64
N ALA A 430 -30.85 -28.13 -49.34
CA ALA A 430 -31.04 -28.20 -50.79
C ALA A 430 -29.71 -28.25 -51.55
N LEU A 431 -28.71 -27.47 -51.11
CA LEU A 431 -27.36 -27.49 -51.70
C LEU A 431 -26.68 -28.86 -51.51
N HIS A 432 -26.83 -29.46 -50.33
CA HIS A 432 -26.29 -30.78 -50.03
C HIS A 432 -26.94 -31.88 -50.88
N GLU A 433 -28.27 -31.88 -50.99
CA GLU A 433 -29.03 -32.82 -51.81
C GLU A 433 -28.67 -32.72 -53.30
N ASN A 434 -28.50 -31.50 -53.82
CA ASN A 434 -28.08 -31.29 -55.21
C ASN A 434 -26.65 -31.79 -55.47
N ARG A 435 -25.74 -31.60 -54.50
CA ARG A 435 -24.38 -32.17 -54.57
C ARG A 435 -24.41 -33.69 -54.65
N LEU A 436 -25.23 -34.35 -53.81
CA LEU A 436 -25.37 -35.82 -53.82
C LEU A 436 -25.89 -36.34 -55.16
N LYS A 437 -26.89 -35.69 -55.75
CA LYS A 437 -27.42 -36.05 -57.09
C LYS A 437 -26.39 -35.85 -58.21
N SER A 438 -25.60 -34.78 -58.16
CA SER A 438 -24.52 -34.57 -59.13
C SER A 438 -23.43 -35.63 -59.05
N THR A 439 -23.13 -36.14 -57.85
CA THR A 439 -22.13 -37.20 -57.66
C THR A 439 -22.63 -38.60 -58.02
N SER A 440 -23.95 -38.85 -57.96
CA SER A 440 -24.52 -40.14 -58.40
C SER A 440 -24.60 -40.25 -59.92
N MET A 441 -24.85 -39.14 -60.65
CA MET A 441 -24.90 -39.09 -62.12
C MET A 441 -23.53 -39.27 -62.80
N ILE A 442 -22.42 -39.23 -62.05
CA ILE A 442 -21.04 -39.40 -62.55
C ILE A 442 -20.55 -40.85 -62.32
N LYS A 443 -21.34 -41.70 -61.64
CA LYS A 443 -20.97 -43.06 -61.24
C LYS A 443 -21.58 -44.19 -62.08
N ASP A 444 -22.37 -43.85 -63.10
CA ASP A 444 -22.81 -44.74 -64.18
C ASP A 444 -22.06 -44.37 -65.47
#